data_AF-S4P4P6-F1
#
_entry.id   AF-S4P4P6-F1
#
_cell.length_a   1.000
_cell.length_b   1.000
_cell.length_c   1.000
_cell.angle_alpha   90.00
_cell.angle_beta   90.00
_cell.angle_gamma   90.00
#
_symmetry.space_group_name_H-M   'P 1'
#
loop_
_entity.id
_entity.type
_entity.pdbx_description
1 polymer ?
#
loop_
_entity_poly.entity_id
_entity_poly.type
_entity_poly.pdbx_seq_one_letter_code
_entity_poly.pdbx_strand_id
1 'polypeptide(L)'
;MSQDAESLPTWRLWGEERVDGAIYTVYLKKVRYHRPTRCASSESDDEISHLEWETVRVRFVKAGTVERLVEALATDDGELECTYVNVFLATYRSFAEC
;
A
#
# COMPACT_ATOMS: atom_id res chain seq x y z
N MET A 1 -10.32 -19.57 -28.14
CA MET A 1 -11.44 -19.69 -27.19
C MET A 1 -10.89 -19.39 -25.81
N SER A 2 -11.29 -18.25 -25.26
CA SER A 2 -11.26 -17.88 -23.84
C SER A 2 -9.87 -17.70 -23.21
N GLN A 3 -9.54 -16.61 -22.53
CA GLN A 3 -10.31 -15.45 -22.09
C GLN A 3 -9.28 -14.36 -21.81
N ASP A 4 -9.63 -13.12 -22.14
CA ASP A 4 -9.01 -11.93 -21.58
C ASP A 4 -8.79 -12.14 -20.08
N ALA A 5 -7.53 -12.21 -19.66
CA ALA A 5 -7.17 -12.02 -18.27
C ALA A 5 -7.41 -10.54 -17.98
N GLU A 6 -8.69 -10.21 -17.81
CA GLU A 6 -9.23 -8.94 -17.40
C GLU A 6 -8.27 -8.37 -16.35
N SER A 7 -7.63 -7.25 -16.67
CA SER A 7 -6.67 -6.56 -15.81
C SER A 7 -7.43 -5.99 -14.61
N LEU A 8 -7.93 -6.89 -13.75
CA LEU A 8 -8.61 -6.53 -12.53
C LEU A 8 -7.66 -5.60 -11.80
N PRO A 9 -8.13 -4.42 -11.38
CA PRO A 9 -7.27 -3.48 -10.71
C PRO A 9 -6.65 -4.21 -9.51
N THR A 10 -5.33 -4.24 -9.45
CA THR A 10 -4.58 -4.84 -8.33
C THR A 10 -5.06 -4.29 -7.00
N TRP A 11 -5.64 -3.09 -7.01
CA TRP A 11 -6.15 -2.34 -5.89
C TRP A 11 -7.68 -2.35 -5.85
N ARG A 12 -8.24 -2.73 -4.70
CA ARG A 12 -9.67 -2.59 -4.40
C ARG A 12 -9.87 -1.66 -3.22
N LEU A 13 -10.76 -0.67 -3.35
CA LEU A 13 -11.17 0.16 -2.22
C LEU A 13 -11.79 -0.74 -1.14
N TRP A 14 -11.24 -0.67 0.07
CA TRP A 14 -11.76 -1.39 1.24
C TRP A 14 -12.73 -0.53 2.04
N GLY A 15 -12.38 0.75 2.23
CA GLY A 15 -13.20 1.70 2.97
C GLY A 15 -12.36 2.75 3.68
N GLU A 16 -12.97 3.43 4.65
CA GLU A 16 -12.31 4.43 5.48
C GLU A 16 -11.95 3.83 6.84
N GLU A 17 -10.81 4.25 7.37
CA GLU A 17 -10.37 3.98 8.72
C GLU A 17 -10.20 5.28 9.48
N ARG A 18 -10.90 5.41 10.60
CA ARG A 18 -10.84 6.57 11.47
C ARG A 18 -9.99 6.24 12.68
N VAL A 19 -8.97 7.05 12.93
CA VAL A 19 -8.14 6.99 14.13
C VAL A 19 -8.18 8.34 14.83
N ASP A 20 -7.60 8.40 16.02
CA ASP A 20 -7.49 9.67 16.74
C ASP A 20 -6.66 10.70 15.95
N GLY A 21 -7.35 11.76 15.52
CA GLY A 21 -6.77 12.84 14.72
C GLY A 21 -6.55 12.55 13.24
N ALA A 22 -6.99 11.41 12.67
CA ALA A 22 -6.84 11.16 11.23
C ALA A 22 -7.89 10.21 10.63
N ILE A 23 -8.09 10.35 9.32
CA ILE A 23 -8.93 9.49 8.48
C ILE A 23 -8.06 8.98 7.34
N TYR A 24 -8.04 7.67 7.13
CA TYR A 24 -7.32 7.01 6.04
C TYR A 24 -8.29 6.35 5.08
N THR A 25 -8.02 6.46 3.78
CA THR A 25 -8.62 5.60 2.76
C THR A 25 -7.80 4.32 2.67
N VAL A 26 -8.44 3.18 2.84
CA VAL A 26 -7.79 1.87 2.84
C VAL A 26 -8.06 1.18 1.51
N TYR A 27 -6.99 0.66 0.90
CA TYR A 27 -7.06 -0.20 -0.27
C TYR A 27 -6.45 -1.56 0.04
N LEU A 28 -6.95 -2.58 -0.65
CA LEU A 28 -6.37 -3.91 -0.66
C LEU A 28 -5.67 -4.12 -2.00
N LYS A 29 -4.35 -4.34 -1.93
CA LYS A 29 -3.50 -4.64 -3.09
C LYS A 29 -3.23 -6.14 -3.12
N LYS A 30 -3.69 -6.83 -4.16
CA LYS A 30 -3.35 -8.24 -4.38
C LYS A 30 -1.96 -8.34 -4.99
N VAL A 31 -0.97 -8.80 -4.24
CA VAL A 31 0.42 -8.99 -4.72
C VAL A 31 0.74 -10.47 -4.85
N ARG A 32 1.54 -10.84 -5.86
CA ARG A 32 1.99 -12.22 -6.04
C ARG A 32 3.28 -12.43 -5.26
N TYR A 33 3.41 -13.53 -4.53
CA TYR A 33 4.71 -13.91 -4.00
C TYR A 33 5.65 -14.23 -5.17
N HIS A 34 6.80 -13.55 -5.23
CA HIS A 34 7.85 -13.91 -6.19
C HIS A 34 8.43 -15.25 -5.74
N ARG A 35 8.20 -16.30 -6.52
CA ARG A 35 8.94 -17.56 -6.38
C ARG A 35 10.36 -17.25 -6.83
N PRO A 36 11.40 -17.28 -5.98
CA PRO A 36 12.75 -17.37 -6.50
C PRO A 36 12.77 -18.70 -7.26
N THR A 37 13.07 -18.64 -8.55
CA THR A 37 13.16 -19.80 -9.44
C THR A 37 13.96 -20.87 -8.71
N ARG A 38 13.39 -22.07 -8.51
CA ARG A 38 14.09 -23.18 -7.87
C ARG A 38 15.37 -23.43 -8.68
N CYS A 39 16.51 -22.99 -8.18
CA CYS A 39 17.78 -23.53 -8.65
C CYS A 39 17.76 -25.01 -8.33
N ALA A 40 17.93 -25.83 -9.37
CA ALA A 40 17.95 -27.27 -9.29
C ALA A 40 18.94 -27.75 -8.19
N SER A 41 18.64 -28.90 -7.59
CA SER A 41 19.42 -29.67 -6.61
C SER A 41 19.32 -29.26 -5.13
N SER A 42 18.24 -29.67 -4.48
CA SER A 42 18.32 -30.36 -3.19
C SER A 42 17.01 -31.09 -2.92
N GLU A 43 17.13 -32.41 -2.73
CA GLU A 43 16.07 -33.31 -2.27
C GLU A 43 15.86 -33.12 -0.76
N SER A 44 15.47 -31.92 -0.35
CA SER A 44 14.88 -31.69 0.97
C SER A 44 13.44 -31.21 0.78
N ASP A 45 12.55 -31.96 1.42
CA ASP A 45 11.10 -31.74 1.49
C ASP A 45 10.79 -30.51 2.38
N ASP A 46 11.38 -29.37 2.05
CA ASP A 46 11.10 -28.10 2.72
C ASP A 46 9.78 -27.55 2.18
N GLU A 47 8.72 -27.92 2.90
CA GLU A 47 7.42 -27.28 3.08
C GLU A 47 7.07 -26.25 1.98
N ILE A 48 6.42 -26.76 0.92
CA ILE A 48 5.94 -25.94 -0.18
C ILE A 48 4.86 -24.99 0.36
N SER A 49 5.24 -23.73 0.63
CA SER A 49 4.25 -22.68 0.87
C SER A 49 3.37 -22.52 -0.38
N HIS A 50 2.12 -22.99 -0.29
CA HIS A 50 1.12 -22.92 -1.36
C HIS A 50 0.48 -21.52 -1.51
N LEU A 51 0.96 -20.52 -0.76
CA LEU A 51 0.50 -19.14 -0.87
C LEU A 51 1.07 -18.50 -2.13
N GLU A 52 0.24 -18.40 -3.17
CA GLU A 52 0.62 -17.73 -4.43
C GLU A 52 0.40 -16.21 -4.41
N TRP A 53 -0.47 -15.74 -3.51
CA TRP A 53 -0.91 -14.35 -3.44
C TRP A 53 -1.03 -13.88 -2.01
N GLU A 54 -0.61 -12.64 -1.76
CA GLU A 54 -0.86 -11.89 -0.54
C GLU A 54 -1.80 -10.74 -0.84
N THR A 55 -2.67 -10.41 0.11
CA THR A 55 -3.44 -9.16 0.04
C THR A 55 -2.83 -8.19 1.04
N VAL A 56 -2.12 -7.19 0.55
CA VAL A 56 -1.50 -6.17 1.36
C VAL A 56 -2.50 -5.03 1.57
N ARG A 57 -2.66 -4.61 2.82
CA ARG A 57 -3.45 -3.45 3.17
C ARG A 57 -2.60 -2.19 3.03
N VAL A 58 -3.04 -1.26 2.19
CA VAL A 58 -2.38 0.03 1.99
C VAL A 58 -3.30 1.15 2.46
N ARG A 59 -2.74 2.16 3.12
CA ARG A 59 -3.50 3.28 3.70
C ARG A 59 -3.01 4.59 3.11
N PHE A 60 -3.95 5.44 2.70
CA PHE A 60 -3.66 6.82 2.26
C PHE A 60 -4.35 7.80 3.18
N VAL A 61 -3.63 8.84 3.61
CA VAL A 61 -4.24 9.90 4.41
C VAL A 61 -5.30 10.62 3.59
N LYS A 62 -6.53 10.65 4.12
CA LYS A 62 -7.63 11.44 3.57
C LYS A 62 -7.78 12.78 4.26
N ALA A 63 -7.63 12.80 5.59
CA ALA A 63 -7.66 13.99 6.42
C ALA A 63 -6.98 13.72 7.76
N GLY A 64 -6.51 14.76 8.44
CA GLY A 64 -5.99 14.62 9.80
C GLY A 64 -5.53 15.95 10.40
N THR A 65 -5.11 15.92 11.65
CA THR A 65 -4.40 17.04 12.28
C THR A 65 -3.03 17.21 11.65
N VAL A 66 -2.42 18.39 11.81
CA VAL A 66 -1.10 18.67 11.23
C VAL A 66 -0.06 17.64 11.65
N GLU A 67 -0.09 17.20 12.91
CA GLU A 67 0.81 16.17 13.45
C GLU A 67 0.67 14.86 12.67
N ARG A 68 -0.56 14.43 12.37
CA ARG A 68 -0.83 13.21 11.60
C ARG A 68 -0.46 13.34 10.13
N LEU A 69 -0.64 14.51 9.55
CA LEU A 69 -0.20 14.77 8.16
C LEU A 69 1.32 14.72 8.06
N VAL A 70 2.04 15.24 9.06
CA VAL A 70 3.52 15.19 9.10
C VAL A 70 4.01 13.76 9.33
N GLU A 71 3.39 13.00 10.23
CA GLU A 71 3.73 11.59 10.47
C GLU A 71 3.62 10.76 9.17
N ALA A 72 2.60 11.03 8.36
CA ALA A 72 2.39 10.35 7.10
C ALA A 72 3.47 10.61 6.03
N LEU A 73 4.28 11.67 6.16
CA LEU A 73 5.43 11.92 5.28
C LEU A 73 6.58 10.95 5.52
N ALA A 74 6.64 10.30 6.68
CA ALA A 74 7.74 9.44 7.11
C ALA A 74 7.41 7.94 7.07
N THR A 75 6.27 7.56 6.47
CA THR A 75 5.80 6.16 6.49
C THR A 75 6.79 5.24 5.78
N ASP A 76 7.21 4.18 6.48
CA ASP A 76 8.33 3.28 6.12
C ASP A 76 7.98 2.26 5.02
N ASP A 77 6.75 2.28 4.51
CA ASP A 77 6.26 1.34 3.49
C ASP A 77 6.92 1.53 2.10
N GLY A 78 7.87 2.47 1.96
CA GLY A 78 8.75 2.66 0.78
C GLY A 78 8.03 3.16 -0.47
N GLU A 79 6.72 2.91 -0.60
CA GLU A 79 5.80 3.48 -1.57
C GLU A 79 5.17 4.78 -1.03
N LEU A 80 5.95 5.64 -0.35
CA LEU A 80 5.52 7.02 -0.17
C LEU A 80 5.17 7.57 -1.56
N GLU A 81 3.89 7.86 -1.77
CA GLU A 81 3.46 8.47 -3.02
C GLU A 81 4.17 9.81 -3.15
N CYS A 82 5.12 9.92 -4.08
CA CYS A 82 5.77 11.19 -4.42
C CYS A 82 4.72 12.32 -4.59
N THR A 83 3.52 11.97 -5.04
CA THR A 83 2.34 12.84 -5.11
C THR A 83 1.98 13.46 -3.76
N TYR A 84 1.89 12.70 -2.67
CA TYR A 84 1.49 13.22 -1.35
C TYR A 84 2.51 14.22 -0.82
N VAL A 85 3.81 13.89 -0.89
CA VAL A 85 4.89 14.78 -0.46
C VAL A 85 4.85 16.09 -1.27
N ASN A 86 4.72 16.00 -2.58
CA ASN A 86 4.66 17.17 -3.45
C ASN A 86 3.44 18.05 -3.16
N VAL A 87 2.26 17.45 -3.00
CA VAL A 87 1.02 18.19 -2.69
C VAL A 87 1.13 18.84 -1.31
N PHE A 88 1.63 18.12 -0.31
CA PHE A 88 1.80 18.66 1.04
C PHE A 88 2.76 19.85 1.03
N LEU A 89 3.96 19.70 0.45
CA LEU A 89 4.96 20.79 0.41
C LEU A 89 4.50 21.98 -0.45
N ALA A 90 3.67 21.77 -1.45
CA ALA A 90 3.09 22.85 -2.25
C ALA A 90 1.96 23.61 -1.52
N THR A 91 1.28 22.98 -0.55
CA THR A 91 0.04 23.51 0.04
C THR A 91 0.11 23.79 1.55
N TYR A 92 1.15 23.33 2.27
CA TYR A 92 1.20 23.37 3.74
C TYR A 92 1.00 24.76 4.35
N ARG A 93 1.48 25.81 3.68
CA ARG A 93 1.34 27.19 4.15
C ARG A 93 -0.11 27.62 4.36
N SER A 94 -1.04 27.03 3.60
CA SER A 94 -2.47 27.33 3.73
C SER A 94 -3.08 26.89 5.06
N PHE A 95 -2.45 25.96 5.78
CA PHE A 95 -2.99 25.39 7.01
C PHE A 95 -2.01 25.32 8.19
N ALA A 96 -0.72 25.61 7.98
CA ALA A 96 0.33 25.50 9.01
C ALA A 96 0.93 26.84 9.48
N GLU A 97 0.63 27.96 8.81
CA GLU A 97 1.19 29.30 9.13
C GLU A 97 0.24 30.21 9.94
N CYS A 98 -0.76 29.64 10.64
CA CYS A 98 -1.65 30.40 11.53
C CYS A 98 -1.09 30.57 12.94
#